data_AF-A0A1Y6LW33-F1
#
_entry.id   AF-A0A1Y6LW33-F1
#
_cell.length_a   1.000
_cell.length_b   1.000
_cell.length_c   1.000
_cell.angle_alpha   90.00
_cell.angle_beta   90.00
_cell.angle_gamma   90.00
#
_symmetry.space_group_name_H-M   'P 1'
#
loop_
_entity.id
_entity.type
_entity.pdbx_description
1 polymer ?
#
loop_
_entity_poly.entity_id
_entity_poly.type
_entity_poly.pdbx_seq_one_letter_code
_entity_poly.pdbx_strand_id
1 'polypeptide(L)'
;MWRIPKDTPQTATSNGHQELTELTSDTPLDTIFQHWNEDGAVVIKSLLTPEQVTQMQTELEPVLDAVQRGSIIAHEELQAFHGRKTKRAGDLINHSATFREKFVENDFLHSLLKTVFTEGGHAGNYWLAAASTLNAAGPQPAQVLHRDVQQSPPYVLLGPDATEAVVNFIVALTDFTEENGATRVIPGSNKWSYDQRGSPDQTIPALLKAGDCLFFSGKVVHGMGENRTETERKCVQMSTLASFLTPTEAHPFTVKVETAAKMSRRAQRYLGFRSQYPRETSGLWLKDYAELGLHLGFDDGESVKEDQQEILKAHMEAYMRDNGH
;
A
#
# COMPACT_ATOMS: atom_id res chain seq x y z
N MET A 1 -22.21 3.28 -3.61
CA MET A 1 -21.26 2.75 -2.61
C MET A 1 -21.83 1.45 -2.09
N TRP A 2 -21.12 0.34 -2.21
CA TRP A 2 -21.59 -0.97 -1.74
C TRP A 2 -22.00 -0.85 -0.28
N ARG A 3 -23.28 -1.10 0.01
CA ARG A 3 -23.87 -0.78 1.31
C ARG A 3 -23.54 -1.91 2.27
N ILE A 4 -22.37 -1.83 2.87
CA ILE A 4 -22.14 -2.45 4.18
C ILE A 4 -23.29 -2.00 5.08
N PRO A 5 -24.12 -2.92 5.61
CA PRO A 5 -25.27 -2.57 6.42
C PRO A 5 -24.89 -1.58 7.53
N LYS A 6 -25.62 -0.46 7.61
CA LYS A 6 -25.38 0.60 8.61
C LYS A 6 -26.03 0.29 9.96
N ASP A 7 -27.01 -0.61 9.94
CA ASP A 7 -27.85 -0.92 11.10
C ASP A 7 -27.36 -2.17 11.85
N THR A 8 -26.23 -2.77 11.45
CA THR A 8 -25.63 -3.90 12.19
C THR A 8 -25.21 -3.41 13.58
N PRO A 9 -25.67 -4.05 14.67
CA PRO A 9 -25.15 -3.79 16.00
C PRO A 9 -23.63 -3.97 16.04
N GLN A 10 -22.92 -2.96 16.54
CA GLN A 10 -21.47 -2.97 16.62
C GLN A 10 -21.05 -3.70 17.90
N THR A 11 -20.57 -4.93 17.76
CA THR A 11 -20.25 -5.83 18.89
C THR A 11 -18.82 -6.38 18.84
N ALA A 12 -18.09 -6.16 17.74
CA ALA A 12 -16.72 -6.62 17.63
C ALA A 12 -15.78 -5.88 18.58
N THR A 13 -14.85 -6.62 19.18
CA THR A 13 -13.85 -6.11 20.13
C THR A 13 -12.45 -6.33 19.57
N SER A 14 -11.54 -5.37 19.80
CA SER A 14 -10.13 -5.54 19.44
C SER A 14 -9.54 -6.73 20.19
N ASN A 15 -8.39 -7.23 19.72
CA ASN A 15 -7.69 -8.33 20.38
C ASN A 15 -7.00 -7.93 21.72
N GLY A 16 -7.16 -6.68 22.15
CA GLY A 16 -6.65 -6.17 23.42
C GLY A 16 -5.21 -5.62 23.37
N HIS A 17 -4.50 -5.73 22.24
CA HIS A 17 -3.17 -5.15 22.10
C HIS A 17 -3.22 -3.62 22.19
N GLN A 18 -2.25 -3.05 22.92
CA GLN A 18 -2.16 -1.61 23.20
C GLN A 18 -1.13 -0.88 22.34
N GLU A 19 -0.26 -1.63 21.67
CA GLU A 19 0.77 -1.14 20.77
C GLU A 19 0.95 -2.13 19.62
N LEU A 20 1.45 -1.65 18.47
CA LEU A 20 1.82 -2.51 17.36
C LEU A 20 3.23 -3.04 17.58
N THR A 21 3.48 -4.28 17.15
CA THR A 21 4.84 -4.83 17.18
C THR A 21 5.78 -4.04 16.26
N GLU A 22 6.92 -3.63 16.81
CA GLU A 22 8.02 -3.00 16.08
C GLU A 22 9.07 -4.03 15.66
N LEU A 23 9.39 -4.08 14.38
CA LEU A 23 10.28 -5.04 13.73
C LEU A 23 11.26 -4.31 12.80
N THR A 24 12.24 -5.01 12.24
CA THR A 24 13.20 -4.44 11.27
C THR A 24 13.22 -5.27 9.97
N SER A 25 13.89 -4.76 8.93
CA SER A 25 14.11 -5.51 7.69
C SER A 25 14.94 -6.79 7.86
N ASP A 26 15.65 -6.94 8.99
CA ASP A 26 16.42 -8.14 9.32
C ASP A 26 15.58 -9.21 10.04
N THR A 27 14.34 -8.87 10.43
CA THR A 27 13.43 -9.81 11.08
C THR A 27 12.97 -10.88 10.07
N PRO A 28 12.99 -12.18 10.42
CA PRO A 28 12.45 -13.22 9.55
C PRO A 28 11.01 -12.95 9.14
N LEU A 29 10.69 -13.19 7.85
CA LEU A 29 9.35 -12.93 7.31
C LEU A 29 8.25 -13.67 8.09
N ASP A 30 8.48 -14.92 8.48
CA ASP A 30 7.49 -15.70 9.26
C ASP A 30 7.14 -15.01 10.58
N THR A 31 8.13 -14.41 11.26
CA THR A 31 7.90 -13.64 12.49
C THR A 31 7.15 -12.34 12.21
N ILE A 32 7.47 -11.64 11.12
CA ILE A 32 6.72 -10.45 10.68
C ILE A 32 5.26 -10.81 10.43
N PHE A 33 5.01 -11.88 9.69
CA PHE A 33 3.66 -12.31 9.33
C PHE A 33 2.89 -12.93 10.49
N GLN A 34 3.55 -13.47 11.51
CA GLN A 34 2.87 -13.85 12.76
C GLN A 34 2.16 -12.64 13.37
N HIS A 35 2.89 -11.56 13.64
CA HIS A 35 2.33 -10.33 14.23
C HIS A 35 1.38 -9.60 13.28
N TRP A 36 1.74 -9.52 11.99
CA TRP A 36 0.90 -8.87 11.00
C TRP A 36 -0.43 -9.58 10.81
N ASN A 37 -0.48 -10.91 10.84
CA ASN A 37 -1.73 -11.65 10.77
C ASN A 37 -2.57 -11.46 12.04
N GLU A 38 -1.95 -11.40 13.22
CA GLU A 38 -2.61 -11.18 14.51
C GLU A 38 -3.28 -9.79 14.60
N ASP A 39 -2.57 -8.74 14.24
CA ASP A 39 -3.03 -7.35 14.41
C ASP A 39 -3.61 -6.72 13.14
N GLY A 40 -3.25 -7.26 11.97
CA GLY A 40 -3.51 -6.65 10.66
C GLY A 40 -2.52 -5.55 10.29
N ALA A 41 -1.52 -5.26 11.14
CA ALA A 41 -0.51 -4.24 10.93
C ALA A 41 0.74 -4.50 11.78
N VAL A 42 1.91 -4.02 11.31
CA VAL A 42 3.16 -3.95 12.08
C VAL A 42 3.93 -2.68 11.74
N VAL A 43 4.86 -2.29 12.61
CA VAL A 43 5.81 -1.22 12.34
C VAL A 43 7.15 -1.82 11.91
N ILE A 44 7.68 -1.38 10.77
CA ILE A 44 9.04 -1.68 10.32
C ILE A 44 9.92 -0.45 10.58
N LYS A 45 10.86 -0.58 11.52
CA LYS A 45 11.75 0.49 11.97
C LYS A 45 12.84 0.76 10.96
N SER A 46 13.20 2.03 10.82
CA SER A 46 14.36 2.49 10.04
C SER A 46 14.39 1.95 8.60
N LEU A 47 13.21 1.85 7.96
CA LEU A 47 13.12 1.38 6.58
C LEU A 47 13.85 2.33 5.62
N LEU A 48 13.78 3.64 5.88
CA LEU A 48 14.58 4.65 5.23
C LEU A 48 15.56 5.29 6.21
N THR A 49 16.75 5.62 5.73
CA THR A 49 17.73 6.38 6.53
C THR A 49 17.31 7.86 6.66
N PRO A 50 17.80 8.60 7.66
CA PRO A 50 17.52 10.03 7.80
C PRO A 50 17.89 10.85 6.55
N GLU A 51 18.96 10.47 5.85
CA GLU A 51 19.39 11.11 4.61
C GLU A 51 18.38 10.85 3.49
N GLN A 52 17.90 9.62 3.35
CA GLN A 52 16.88 9.26 2.36
C GLN A 52 15.55 9.98 2.64
N VAL A 53 15.15 10.10 3.90
CA VAL A 53 13.97 10.88 4.31
C VAL A 53 14.12 12.34 3.92
N THR A 54 15.28 12.94 4.18
CA THR A 54 15.57 14.34 3.84
C THR A 54 15.59 14.56 2.33
N GLN A 55 16.22 13.65 1.59
CA GLN A 55 16.29 13.70 0.14
C GLN A 55 14.90 13.56 -0.49
N MET A 56 14.09 12.61 -0.03
CA MET A 56 12.72 12.42 -0.53
C MET A 56 11.84 13.65 -0.26
N GLN A 57 11.96 14.27 0.93
CA GLN A 57 11.25 15.53 1.20
C GLN A 57 11.66 16.65 0.24
N THR A 58 12.96 16.77 -0.04
CA THR A 58 13.49 17.80 -0.96
C THR A 58 13.01 17.56 -2.39
N GLU A 59 13.04 16.32 -2.87
CA GLU A 59 12.59 15.95 -4.22
C GLU A 59 11.09 16.20 -4.43
N LEU A 60 10.27 16.02 -3.38
CA LEU A 60 8.82 16.12 -3.44
C LEU A 60 8.27 17.52 -3.11
N GLU A 61 9.08 18.41 -2.54
CA GLU A 61 8.64 19.77 -2.17
C GLU A 61 8.04 20.56 -3.35
N PRO A 62 8.65 20.61 -4.55
CA PRO A 62 8.07 21.34 -5.67
C PRO A 62 6.70 20.80 -6.12
N VAL A 63 6.50 19.47 -6.00
CA VAL A 63 5.22 18.83 -6.35
C VAL A 63 4.16 19.14 -5.31
N LEU A 64 4.54 19.14 -4.03
CA LEU A 64 3.68 19.53 -2.92
C LEU A 64 3.24 21.00 -3.00
N ASP A 65 4.09 21.88 -3.50
CA ASP A 65 3.75 23.31 -3.68
C ASP A 65 2.75 23.54 -4.81
N ALA A 66 2.72 22.65 -5.81
CA ALA A 66 1.77 22.72 -6.91
C ALA A 66 0.35 22.21 -6.58
N VAL A 67 0.17 21.53 -5.43
CA VAL A 67 -1.14 20.99 -5.01
C VAL A 67 -1.78 21.81 -3.91
N GLN A 68 -3.10 22.00 -3.99
CA GLN A 68 -3.87 22.65 -2.94
C GLN A 68 -4.11 21.71 -1.75
N ARG A 69 -4.48 22.29 -0.60
CA ARG A 69 -4.97 21.53 0.56
C ARG A 69 -6.42 21.08 0.33
N GLY A 70 -6.74 19.89 0.81
CA GLY A 70 -8.09 19.33 0.75
C GLY A 70 -8.52 18.90 -0.65
N SER A 71 -9.79 18.50 -0.77
CA SER A 71 -10.35 18.06 -2.04
C SER A 71 -10.77 19.23 -2.91
N ILE A 72 -10.50 19.15 -4.23
CA ILE A 72 -11.10 20.04 -5.24
C ILE A 72 -12.61 19.81 -5.39
N ILE A 73 -13.11 18.64 -4.95
CA ILE A 73 -14.51 18.27 -5.07
C ILE A 73 -15.29 18.92 -3.92
N ALA A 74 -16.30 19.70 -4.25
CA ALA A 74 -17.22 20.33 -3.29
C ALA A 74 -18.26 19.34 -2.74
N HIS A 75 -17.79 18.25 -2.12
CA HIS A 75 -18.62 17.24 -1.47
C HIS A 75 -18.15 17.02 -0.03
N GLU A 76 -19.02 17.27 0.94
CA GLU A 76 -18.66 17.38 2.36
C GLU A 76 -17.99 16.11 2.91
N GLU A 77 -18.58 14.93 2.66
CA GLU A 77 -18.03 13.66 3.16
C GLU A 77 -16.67 13.35 2.51
N LEU A 78 -16.48 13.73 1.24
CA LEU A 78 -15.21 13.51 0.54
C LEU A 78 -14.14 14.48 1.04
N GLN A 79 -14.50 15.73 1.31
CA GLN A 79 -13.61 16.70 1.93
C GLN A 79 -13.21 16.30 3.35
N ALA A 80 -14.14 15.71 4.11
CA ALA A 80 -13.84 15.17 5.43
C ALA A 80 -12.90 13.96 5.34
N PHE A 81 -13.19 13.01 4.45
CA PHE A 81 -12.36 11.83 4.23
C PHE A 81 -10.95 12.19 3.73
N HIS A 82 -10.86 13.12 2.77
CA HIS A 82 -9.57 13.62 2.29
C HIS A 82 -8.85 14.49 3.34
N GLY A 83 -9.55 15.08 4.31
CA GLY A 83 -8.93 16.04 5.23
C GLY A 83 -8.74 17.41 4.55
N ARG A 84 -9.35 18.44 5.13
CA ARG A 84 -9.47 19.78 4.53
C ARG A 84 -8.15 20.56 4.48
N LYS A 85 -7.18 20.19 5.30
CA LYS A 85 -5.83 20.77 5.39
C LYS A 85 -4.74 19.82 4.90
N THR A 86 -5.09 18.65 4.38
CA THR A 86 -4.09 17.69 3.87
C THR A 86 -3.70 18.03 2.44
N LYS A 87 -2.40 18.13 2.16
CA LYS A 87 -1.87 18.11 0.78
C LYS A 87 -1.62 16.66 0.34
N ARG A 88 -2.02 16.33 -0.88
CA ARG A 88 -1.70 15.06 -1.55
C ARG A 88 -1.13 15.34 -2.92
N ALA A 89 0.14 15.02 -3.09
CA ALA A 89 0.81 15.00 -4.38
C ALA A 89 0.99 13.54 -4.80
N GLY A 90 0.47 13.19 -5.98
CA GLY A 90 0.73 11.89 -6.62
C GLY A 90 1.95 11.96 -7.54
N ASP A 91 2.02 11.04 -8.49
CA ASP A 91 3.08 10.97 -9.51
C ASP A 91 4.51 10.92 -8.94
N LEU A 92 4.66 10.32 -7.75
CA LEU A 92 5.95 10.25 -7.04
C LEU A 92 7.04 9.56 -7.88
N ILE A 93 6.64 8.65 -8.77
CA ILE A 93 7.54 7.94 -9.68
C ILE A 93 8.27 8.90 -10.61
N ASN A 94 7.62 9.93 -11.16
CA ASN A 94 8.32 10.89 -12.02
C ASN A 94 9.19 11.86 -11.21
N HIS A 95 8.83 12.13 -9.96
CA HIS A 95 9.36 13.27 -9.21
C HIS A 95 10.40 12.93 -8.14
N SER A 96 10.48 11.68 -7.66
CA SER A 96 11.45 11.29 -6.64
C SER A 96 12.27 10.08 -7.06
N ALA A 97 13.57 10.30 -7.27
CA ALA A 97 14.53 9.21 -7.49
C ALA A 97 14.66 8.36 -6.23
N THR A 98 14.66 8.99 -5.06
CA THR A 98 14.71 8.29 -3.77
C THR A 98 13.52 7.35 -3.62
N PHE A 99 12.30 7.79 -3.96
CA PHE A 99 11.11 6.93 -3.91
C PHE A 99 11.23 5.73 -4.86
N ARG A 100 11.68 5.95 -6.10
CA ARG A 100 11.92 4.86 -7.06
C ARG A 100 12.95 3.86 -6.53
N GLU A 101 14.13 4.33 -6.15
CA GLU A 101 15.29 3.48 -5.88
C GLU A 101 15.30 2.84 -4.50
N LYS A 102 14.72 3.50 -3.49
CA LYS A 102 14.78 3.03 -2.08
C LYS A 102 13.49 2.42 -1.59
N PHE A 103 12.39 2.69 -2.29
CA PHE A 103 11.08 2.20 -1.91
C PHE A 103 10.49 1.28 -2.97
N VAL A 104 10.31 1.74 -4.21
CA VAL A 104 9.74 0.91 -5.27
C VAL A 104 10.65 -0.27 -5.65
N GLU A 105 11.97 -0.09 -5.64
CA GLU A 105 12.92 -1.17 -5.94
C GLU A 105 13.35 -2.00 -4.72
N ASN A 106 12.74 -1.77 -3.55
CA ASN A 106 13.19 -2.36 -2.28
C ASN A 106 12.89 -3.87 -2.20
N ASP A 107 13.93 -4.70 -2.11
CA ASP A 107 13.82 -6.16 -2.06
C ASP A 107 13.05 -6.68 -0.84
N PHE A 108 13.21 -6.03 0.32
CA PHE A 108 12.49 -6.41 1.53
C PHE A 108 10.98 -6.15 1.37
N LEU A 109 10.57 -5.00 0.83
CA LEU A 109 9.15 -4.72 0.56
C LEU A 109 8.57 -5.71 -0.46
N HIS A 110 9.32 -6.02 -1.52
CA HIS A 110 8.90 -7.03 -2.49
C HIS A 110 8.80 -8.44 -1.90
N SER A 111 9.60 -8.75 -0.88
CA SER A 111 9.49 -10.01 -0.14
C SER A 111 8.19 -10.07 0.67
N LEU A 112 7.82 -8.98 1.36
CA LEU A 112 6.52 -8.86 2.02
C LEU A 112 5.37 -9.03 1.02
N LEU A 113 5.44 -8.33 -0.12
CA LEU A 113 4.42 -8.39 -1.17
C LEU A 113 4.30 -9.79 -1.79
N LYS A 114 5.43 -10.48 -2.01
CA LYS A 114 5.42 -11.86 -2.51
C LYS A 114 4.73 -12.81 -1.53
N THR A 115 5.03 -12.71 -0.23
CA THR A 115 4.36 -13.52 0.79
C THR A 115 2.85 -13.22 0.85
N VAL A 116 2.44 -11.95 0.71
CA VAL A 116 1.02 -11.58 0.68
C VAL A 116 0.29 -12.08 -0.58
N PHE A 117 0.85 -11.87 -1.77
CA PHE A 117 0.10 -12.01 -3.02
C PHE A 117 0.47 -13.22 -3.87
N THR A 118 1.66 -13.79 -3.72
CA THR A 118 2.16 -14.85 -4.61
C THR A 118 2.16 -16.23 -3.95
N GLU A 119 2.60 -16.29 -2.69
CA GLU A 119 2.69 -17.52 -1.89
C GLU A 119 1.30 -17.94 -1.37
N GLY A 120 1.13 -19.18 -0.91
CA GLY A 120 -0.11 -19.65 -0.27
C GLY A 120 -1.32 -19.83 -1.19
N GLY A 121 -1.13 -20.06 -2.48
CA GLY A 121 -2.27 -20.15 -3.41
C GLY A 121 -2.84 -18.82 -3.87
N HIS A 122 -2.19 -17.69 -3.56
CA HIS A 122 -2.75 -16.35 -3.76
C HIS A 122 -2.68 -15.85 -5.22
N ALA A 123 -2.97 -14.56 -5.40
CA ALA A 123 -3.16 -13.83 -6.65
C ALA A 123 -2.07 -14.03 -7.74
N GLY A 124 -0.85 -14.42 -7.38
CA GLY A 124 0.29 -14.48 -8.30
C GLY A 124 1.02 -13.13 -8.33
N ASN A 125 0.81 -12.34 -9.37
CA ASN A 125 1.41 -11.01 -9.50
C ASN A 125 0.65 -9.92 -8.70
N TYR A 126 1.36 -8.83 -8.41
CA TYR A 126 0.87 -7.65 -7.72
C TYR A 126 1.44 -6.39 -8.36
N TRP A 127 0.74 -5.26 -8.21
CA TRP A 127 1.15 -3.99 -8.79
C TRP A 127 0.75 -2.79 -7.93
N LEU A 128 1.40 -1.66 -8.18
CA LEU A 128 1.15 -0.40 -7.52
C LEU A 128 -0.27 0.07 -7.83
N ALA A 129 -1.04 0.27 -6.78
CA ALA A 129 -2.39 0.81 -6.87
C ALA A 129 -2.38 2.33 -6.90
N ALA A 130 -1.64 2.92 -5.96
CA ALA A 130 -1.45 4.35 -5.82
C ALA A 130 -0.21 4.64 -4.97
N ALA A 131 0.45 5.75 -5.24
CA ALA A 131 1.49 6.30 -4.39
C ALA A 131 1.35 7.83 -4.30
N SER A 132 1.20 8.35 -3.09
CA SER A 132 1.03 9.79 -2.88
C SER A 132 1.62 10.26 -1.56
N THR A 133 1.96 11.54 -1.48
CA THR A 133 2.21 12.18 -0.19
C THR A 133 0.89 12.33 0.60
N LEU A 134 1.00 12.28 1.92
CA LEU A 134 -0.05 12.70 2.84
C LEU A 134 0.58 13.70 3.83
N ASN A 135 0.44 14.98 3.51
CA ASN A 135 0.97 16.08 4.32
C ASN A 135 -0.18 16.75 5.07
N ALA A 136 -0.44 16.26 6.28
CA ALA A 136 -1.59 16.63 7.10
C ALA A 136 -1.23 17.76 8.07
N ALA A 137 -1.59 19.00 7.71
CA ALA A 137 -1.41 20.15 8.59
C ALA A 137 -2.47 20.22 9.68
N GLY A 138 -2.04 20.56 10.90
CA GLY A 138 -2.93 20.78 12.03
C GLY A 138 -3.43 22.23 12.15
N PRO A 139 -4.35 22.49 13.09
CA PRO A 139 -5.23 21.49 13.69
C PRO A 139 -6.22 20.93 12.65
N GLN A 140 -6.44 19.61 12.63
CA GLN A 140 -7.36 18.92 11.71
C GLN A 140 -8.00 17.70 12.38
N PRO A 141 -9.32 17.48 12.22
CA PRO A 141 -10.00 16.31 12.77
C PRO A 141 -9.45 14.98 12.25
N ALA A 142 -9.66 13.92 13.03
CA ALA A 142 -9.39 12.55 12.61
C ALA A 142 -10.19 12.17 11.35
N GLN A 143 -9.63 11.26 10.56
CA GLN A 143 -10.35 10.64 9.44
C GLN A 143 -11.40 9.67 9.98
N VAL A 144 -12.46 9.47 9.20
CA VAL A 144 -13.44 8.42 9.48
C VAL A 144 -12.75 7.05 9.40
N LEU A 145 -13.04 6.17 10.35
CA LEU A 145 -12.54 4.80 10.35
C LEU A 145 -13.06 4.03 9.11
N HIS A 146 -12.14 3.36 8.42
CA HIS A 146 -12.43 2.66 7.17
C HIS A 146 -11.48 1.48 6.96
N ARG A 147 -11.74 0.73 5.88
CA ARG A 147 -10.88 -0.35 5.38
C ARG A 147 -10.61 -0.10 3.91
N ASP A 148 -9.35 -0.22 3.48
CA ASP A 148 -9.01 0.03 2.08
C ASP A 148 -9.50 -1.07 1.13
N VAL A 149 -9.76 -2.28 1.63
CA VAL A 149 -10.41 -3.36 0.85
C VAL A 149 -11.77 -2.93 0.28
N GLN A 150 -12.40 -1.89 0.83
CA GLN A 150 -13.64 -1.31 0.30
C GLN A 150 -13.49 -0.73 -1.12
N GLN A 151 -12.26 -0.43 -1.56
CA GLN A 151 -11.96 -0.05 -2.95
C GLN A 151 -12.07 -1.24 -3.92
N SER A 152 -12.12 -2.47 -3.40
CA SER A 152 -12.30 -3.72 -4.15
C SER A 152 -13.62 -4.40 -3.76
N PRO A 153 -14.78 -3.92 -4.26
CA PRO A 153 -16.08 -4.42 -3.81
C PRO A 153 -16.31 -5.94 -3.87
N PRO A 154 -15.81 -6.68 -4.87
CA PRO A 154 -15.93 -8.14 -4.86
C PRO A 154 -15.30 -8.78 -3.61
N TYR A 155 -14.17 -8.27 -3.14
CA TYR A 155 -13.51 -8.76 -1.91
C TYR A 155 -14.30 -8.44 -0.65
N VAL A 156 -15.06 -7.34 -0.63
CA VAL A 156 -15.98 -7.04 0.48
C VAL A 156 -17.06 -8.13 0.61
N LEU A 157 -17.51 -8.70 -0.51
CA LEU A 157 -18.50 -9.78 -0.51
C LEU A 157 -17.89 -11.13 -0.10
N LEU A 158 -16.61 -11.37 -0.39
CA LEU A 158 -15.90 -12.58 0.00
C LEU A 158 -15.59 -12.62 1.52
N GLY A 159 -15.59 -11.47 2.19
CA GLY A 159 -15.41 -11.37 3.64
C GLY A 159 -13.94 -11.40 4.09
N PRO A 160 -13.70 -11.46 5.42
CA PRO A 160 -12.35 -11.39 6.01
C PRO A 160 -11.46 -12.60 5.68
N ASP A 161 -12.07 -13.77 5.47
CA ASP A 161 -11.36 -15.03 5.18
C ASP A 161 -10.83 -15.13 3.74
N ALA A 162 -11.22 -14.19 2.87
CA ALA A 162 -10.69 -14.08 1.52
C ALA A 162 -9.18 -13.77 1.53
N THR A 163 -8.50 -13.94 0.40
CA THR A 163 -7.11 -13.45 0.26
C THR A 163 -7.02 -11.93 0.38
N GLU A 164 -5.81 -11.40 0.51
CA GLU A 164 -5.62 -9.94 0.50
C GLU A 164 -5.88 -9.36 -0.89
N ALA A 165 -6.72 -8.33 -0.96
CA ALA A 165 -6.92 -7.55 -2.17
C ALA A 165 -5.87 -6.45 -2.30
N VAL A 166 -5.61 -5.78 -1.17
CA VAL A 166 -4.78 -4.59 -1.06
C VAL A 166 -3.98 -4.65 0.25
N VAL A 167 -2.73 -4.20 0.20
CA VAL A 167 -1.93 -3.88 1.40
C VAL A 167 -1.29 -2.52 1.24
N ASN A 168 -0.96 -1.91 2.36
CA ASN A 168 -0.53 -0.54 2.42
C ASN A 168 0.78 -0.38 3.19
N PHE A 169 1.56 0.59 2.75
CA PHE A 169 2.74 1.08 3.42
C PHE A 169 2.58 2.58 3.64
N ILE A 170 2.80 3.04 4.88
CA ILE A 170 2.92 4.46 5.21
C ILE A 170 4.30 4.69 5.79
N VAL A 171 5.15 5.42 5.05
CA VAL A 171 6.49 5.78 5.50
C VAL A 171 6.48 7.19 6.07
N ALA A 172 6.85 7.30 7.35
CA ALA A 172 6.94 8.57 8.04
C ALA A 172 8.09 9.42 7.48
N LEU A 173 7.81 10.66 7.06
CA LEU A 173 8.83 11.67 6.72
C LEU A 173 9.06 12.67 7.86
N THR A 174 8.16 12.65 8.85
CA THR A 174 8.28 13.30 10.16
C THR A 174 7.80 12.29 11.21
N ASP A 175 8.21 12.45 12.47
CA ASP A 175 7.68 11.62 13.57
C ASP A 175 6.14 11.65 13.61
N PHE A 176 5.53 10.50 13.87
CA PHE A 176 4.11 10.36 14.18
C PHE A 176 3.95 10.22 15.68
N THR A 177 3.19 11.12 16.28
CA THR A 177 2.84 11.11 17.69
C THR A 177 1.32 11.10 17.86
N GLU A 178 0.86 10.76 19.05
CA GLU A 178 -0.56 10.83 19.40
C GLU A 178 -1.13 12.25 19.15
N GLU A 179 -0.35 13.30 19.41
CA GLU A 179 -0.76 14.70 19.29
C GLU A 179 -0.83 15.19 17.85
N ASN A 180 0.06 14.73 16.96
CA ASN A 180 0.13 15.22 15.58
C ASN A 180 -0.67 14.35 14.58
N GLY A 181 -1.52 13.47 15.09
CA GLY A 181 -2.40 12.65 14.28
C GLY A 181 -1.71 11.44 13.65
N ALA A 182 -0.94 10.68 14.45
CA ALA A 182 -0.51 9.34 14.08
C ALA A 182 -1.66 8.53 13.47
N THR A 183 -1.38 7.72 12.46
CA THR A 183 -2.38 6.80 11.91
C THR A 183 -2.86 5.88 13.03
N ARG A 184 -4.18 5.72 13.17
CA ARG A 184 -4.80 4.88 14.20
C ARG A 184 -5.30 3.60 13.56
N VAL A 185 -5.13 2.48 14.24
CA VAL A 185 -5.56 1.14 13.81
C VAL A 185 -6.36 0.46 14.91
N ILE A 186 -7.26 -0.45 14.55
CA ILE A 186 -7.89 -1.38 15.51
C ILE A 186 -7.25 -2.76 15.36
N PRO A 187 -6.38 -3.18 16.30
CA PRO A 187 -5.72 -4.49 16.24
C PRO A 187 -6.72 -5.65 16.18
N GLY A 188 -6.49 -6.57 15.24
CA GLY A 188 -7.30 -7.76 15.01
C GLY A 188 -8.58 -7.53 14.19
N SER A 189 -8.90 -6.28 13.84
CA SER A 189 -10.09 -5.95 13.05
C SER A 189 -10.04 -6.42 11.59
N ASN A 190 -8.88 -6.90 11.13
CA ASN A 190 -8.69 -7.59 9.85
C ASN A 190 -9.47 -8.91 9.74
N LYS A 191 -9.90 -9.48 10.87
CA LYS A 191 -10.67 -10.73 10.94
C LYS A 191 -12.17 -10.53 11.15
N TRP A 192 -12.61 -9.29 11.37
CA TRP A 192 -14.02 -9.03 11.64
C TRP A 192 -14.85 -9.08 10.36
N SER A 193 -16.13 -9.39 10.51
CA SER A 193 -17.11 -9.09 9.47
C SER A 193 -17.02 -7.61 9.10
N TYR A 194 -17.04 -7.30 7.80
CA TYR A 194 -16.79 -5.94 7.32
C TYR A 194 -17.92 -4.95 7.65
N ASP A 195 -19.06 -5.42 8.17
CA ASP A 195 -20.10 -4.59 8.76
C ASP A 195 -19.86 -4.16 10.21
N GLN A 196 -18.80 -4.68 10.83
CA GLN A 196 -18.23 -4.22 12.08
C GLN A 196 -17.17 -3.14 11.79
N ARG A 197 -17.53 -1.88 12.03
CA ARG A 197 -16.76 -0.67 11.70
C ARG A 197 -15.80 -0.28 12.81
N GLY A 198 -16.06 -0.76 14.03
CA GLY A 198 -15.35 -0.34 15.24
C GLY A 198 -15.61 1.11 15.63
N SER A 199 -14.94 1.54 16.69
CA SER A 199 -15.05 2.89 17.24
C SER A 199 -13.68 3.45 17.64
N PRO A 200 -13.53 4.79 17.74
CA PRO A 200 -12.26 5.41 18.06
C PRO A 200 -11.61 4.93 19.37
N ASP A 201 -12.39 4.57 20.39
CA ASP A 201 -11.89 4.04 21.67
C ASP A 201 -11.21 2.67 21.57
N GLN A 202 -11.44 1.94 20.49
CA GLN A 202 -10.79 0.64 20.22
C GLN A 202 -9.47 0.78 19.47
N THR A 203 -9.12 2.01 19.07
CA THR A 203 -7.96 2.25 18.21
C THR A 203 -6.70 2.56 19.03
N ILE A 204 -5.55 2.13 18.52
CA ILE A 204 -4.22 2.51 19.03
C ILE A 204 -3.47 3.35 17.99
N PRO A 205 -2.60 4.29 18.39
CA PRO A 205 -1.76 5.04 17.46
C PRO A 205 -0.59 4.19 16.95
N ALA A 206 -0.33 4.23 15.64
CA ALA A 206 0.94 3.79 15.07
C ALA A 206 1.97 4.90 15.24
N LEU A 207 2.72 4.86 16.35
CA LEU A 207 3.79 5.80 16.64
C LEU A 207 5.01 5.45 15.79
N LEU A 208 5.52 6.42 15.02
CA LEU A 208 6.59 6.22 14.04
C LEU A 208 7.65 7.29 14.21
N LYS A 209 8.92 6.93 14.04
CA LYS A 209 9.98 7.89 13.76
C LYS A 209 10.08 8.16 12.27
N ALA A 210 10.60 9.32 11.89
CA ALA A 210 10.92 9.58 10.49
C ALA A 210 11.82 8.47 9.93
N GLY A 211 11.40 7.82 8.84
CA GLY A 211 12.05 6.64 8.26
C GLY A 211 11.41 5.31 8.62
N ASP A 212 10.59 5.24 9.67
CA ASP A 212 9.79 4.05 9.98
C ASP A 212 8.62 3.90 8.99
N CYS A 213 8.16 2.66 8.84
CA CYS A 213 7.05 2.31 7.97
C CYS A 213 5.97 1.53 8.72
N LEU A 214 4.72 1.96 8.64
CA LEU A 214 3.56 1.15 8.99
C LEU A 214 3.20 0.27 7.79
N PHE A 215 3.29 -1.05 7.95
CA PHE A 215 2.85 -2.04 6.97
C PHE A 215 1.55 -2.69 7.45
N PHE A 216 0.46 -2.58 6.68
CA PHE A 216 -0.86 -3.01 7.12
C PHE A 216 -1.75 -3.59 6.02
N SER A 217 -2.64 -4.49 6.42
CA SER A 217 -3.67 -5.13 5.59
C SER A 217 -4.72 -4.13 5.15
N GLY A 218 -5.24 -4.28 3.92
CA GLY A 218 -6.42 -3.56 3.47
C GLY A 218 -7.69 -3.85 4.28
N LYS A 219 -7.69 -4.93 5.08
CA LYS A 219 -8.81 -5.38 5.88
C LYS A 219 -8.83 -4.78 7.28
N VAL A 220 -7.75 -4.19 7.76
CA VAL A 220 -7.71 -3.60 9.11
C VAL A 220 -8.47 -2.27 9.12
N VAL A 221 -9.29 -2.07 10.16
CA VAL A 221 -9.93 -0.78 10.40
C VAL A 221 -8.87 0.21 10.84
N HIS A 222 -8.80 1.33 10.13
CA HIS A 222 -7.83 2.37 10.42
C HIS A 222 -8.33 3.75 9.98
N GLY A 223 -7.56 4.79 10.32
CA GLY A 223 -7.75 6.15 9.85
C GLY A 223 -6.69 7.08 10.41
N MET A 224 -6.43 8.20 9.74
CA MET A 224 -5.55 9.24 10.30
C MET A 224 -6.12 9.76 11.63
N GLY A 225 -5.29 9.84 12.67
CA GLY A 225 -5.66 10.47 13.94
C GLY A 225 -5.90 11.97 13.82
N GLU A 226 -6.50 12.56 14.85
CA GLU A 226 -6.65 14.01 14.93
C GLU A 226 -5.27 14.66 15.09
N ASN A 227 -4.93 15.59 14.19
CA ASN A 227 -3.76 16.43 14.38
C ASN A 227 -4.17 17.64 15.23
N ARG A 228 -3.72 17.67 16.48
CA ARG A 228 -4.00 18.74 17.45
C ARG A 228 -2.87 19.78 17.53
N THR A 229 -1.81 19.62 16.75
CA THR A 229 -0.68 20.55 16.73
C THR A 229 -0.85 21.63 15.66
N GLU A 230 0.10 22.56 15.60
CA GLU A 230 0.24 23.55 14.52
C GLU A 230 1.25 23.11 13.44
N THR A 231 1.70 21.85 13.50
CA THR A 231 2.72 21.30 12.59
C THR A 231 2.10 20.37 11.55
N GLU A 232 2.80 20.17 10.44
CA GLU A 232 2.41 19.24 9.39
C GLU A 232 3.04 17.87 9.64
N ARG A 233 2.19 16.83 9.77
CA ARG A 233 2.62 15.44 9.77
C ARG A 233 2.80 15.01 8.30
N LYS A 234 4.01 14.63 7.91
CA LYS A 234 4.36 14.30 6.53
C LYS A 234 4.64 12.81 6.39
N CYS A 235 4.11 12.20 5.33
CA CYS A 235 4.45 10.84 4.95
C CYS A 235 4.20 10.57 3.47
N VAL A 236 4.71 9.44 3.00
CA VAL A 236 4.31 8.85 1.73
C VAL A 236 3.48 7.60 2.02
N GLN A 237 2.34 7.49 1.34
CA GLN A 237 1.53 6.28 1.30
C GLN A 237 1.74 5.57 -0.04
N MET A 238 1.91 4.26 0.02
CA MET A 238 1.91 3.36 -1.12
C MET A 238 0.92 2.23 -0.87
N SER A 239 0.06 1.97 -1.84
CA SER A 239 -0.91 0.87 -1.78
C SER A 239 -0.59 -0.12 -2.91
N THR A 240 -0.62 -1.41 -2.63
CA THR A 240 -0.37 -2.48 -3.59
C THR A 240 -1.60 -3.36 -3.71
N LEU A 241 -1.98 -3.71 -4.94
CA LEU A 241 -3.11 -4.60 -5.22
C LEU A 241 -2.66 -5.91 -5.88
N ALA A 242 -3.47 -6.95 -5.75
CA ALA A 242 -3.44 -8.09 -6.65
C ALA A 242 -3.58 -7.61 -8.11
N SER A 243 -2.74 -8.11 -9.03
CA SER A 243 -2.60 -7.47 -10.34
C SER A 243 -3.73 -7.71 -11.34
N PHE A 244 -4.74 -8.49 -10.96
CA PHE A 244 -6.01 -8.57 -11.71
C PHE A 244 -7.03 -7.49 -11.30
N LEU A 245 -6.75 -6.71 -10.24
CA LEU A 245 -7.57 -5.58 -9.81
C LEU A 245 -7.04 -4.30 -10.43
N THR A 246 -7.91 -3.46 -10.97
CA THR A 246 -7.53 -2.17 -11.56
C THR A 246 -6.91 -1.22 -10.51
N PRO A 247 -5.72 -0.64 -10.76
CA PRO A 247 -5.11 0.37 -9.90
C PRO A 247 -5.98 1.62 -9.72
N THR A 248 -5.81 2.29 -8.58
CA THR A 248 -6.46 3.57 -8.27
C THR A 248 -5.86 4.72 -9.10
N GLU A 249 -4.54 4.71 -9.31
CA GLU A 249 -3.83 5.63 -10.20
C GLU A 249 -3.48 4.95 -11.52
N ALA A 250 -3.72 5.65 -12.63
CA ALA A 250 -3.45 5.14 -13.97
C ALA A 250 -1.96 5.29 -14.35
N HIS A 251 -1.06 4.63 -13.63
CA HIS A 251 0.40 4.77 -13.77
C HIS A 251 0.93 4.69 -15.21
N PRO A 252 0.43 3.80 -16.10
CA PRO A 252 0.87 3.76 -17.50
C PRO A 252 0.59 5.04 -18.29
N PHE A 253 -0.33 5.89 -17.82
CA PHE A 253 -0.67 7.18 -18.44
C PHE A 253 -0.07 8.39 -17.72
N THR A 254 0.33 8.24 -16.45
CA THR A 254 0.89 9.35 -15.65
C THR A 254 2.41 9.30 -15.57
N VAL A 255 2.99 8.11 -15.47
CA VAL A 255 4.44 7.91 -15.45
C VAL A 255 4.99 8.04 -16.87
N LYS A 256 6.08 8.78 -17.03
CA LYS A 256 6.75 8.91 -18.34
C LYS A 256 7.37 7.56 -18.73
N VAL A 257 7.16 7.14 -19.97
CA VAL A 257 7.71 5.87 -20.47
C VAL A 257 9.23 5.84 -20.37
N GLU A 258 9.91 6.98 -20.55
CA GLU A 258 11.36 7.11 -20.43
C GLU A 258 11.85 7.01 -18.98
N THR A 259 10.99 7.34 -18.00
CA THR A 259 11.26 7.08 -16.58
C THR A 259 11.13 5.59 -16.31
N ALA A 260 10.03 4.96 -16.72
CA ALA A 260 9.78 3.54 -16.51
C ALA A 260 10.84 2.66 -17.20
N ALA A 261 11.28 3.03 -18.41
CA ALA A 261 12.31 2.31 -19.17
C ALA A 261 13.66 2.18 -18.44
N LYS A 262 13.95 3.06 -17.48
CA LYS A 262 15.19 3.05 -16.68
C LYS A 262 15.08 2.22 -15.40
N MET A 263 13.88 1.77 -15.04
CA MET A 263 13.63 0.98 -13.85
C MET A 263 13.82 -0.51 -14.14
N SER A 264 13.92 -1.33 -13.10
CA SER A 264 14.03 -2.79 -13.26
C SER A 264 12.76 -3.37 -13.92
N ARG A 265 12.86 -4.58 -14.49
CA ARG A 265 11.68 -5.30 -15.01
C ARG A 265 10.61 -5.47 -13.93
N ARG A 266 11.03 -5.75 -12.69
CA ARG A 266 10.13 -5.87 -11.54
C ARG A 266 9.36 -4.58 -11.31
N ALA A 267 10.04 -3.44 -11.26
CA ALA A 267 9.39 -2.14 -11.08
C ALA A 267 8.54 -1.73 -12.28
N GLN A 268 8.99 -1.98 -13.51
CA GLN A 268 8.18 -1.75 -14.72
C GLN A 268 6.85 -2.53 -14.66
N ARG A 269 6.90 -3.80 -14.24
CA ARG A 269 5.69 -4.61 -14.04
C ARG A 269 4.84 -4.10 -12.88
N TYR A 270 5.46 -3.74 -11.78
CA TYR A 270 4.79 -3.14 -10.63
C TYR A 270 4.08 -1.82 -10.99
N LEU A 271 4.55 -1.08 -12.00
CA LEU A 271 3.92 0.14 -12.50
C LEU A 271 2.96 -0.07 -13.69
N GLY A 272 2.76 -1.31 -14.13
CA GLY A 272 1.88 -1.62 -15.26
C GLY A 272 2.47 -1.33 -16.64
N PHE A 273 3.79 -1.17 -16.77
CA PHE A 273 4.49 -1.10 -18.06
C PHE A 273 4.92 -2.48 -18.59
N ARG A 274 4.50 -3.55 -17.91
CA ARG A 274 4.65 -4.93 -18.37
C ARG A 274 3.38 -5.72 -18.10
N SER A 275 3.24 -6.82 -18.81
CA SER A 275 2.12 -7.73 -18.61
C SER A 275 2.12 -8.36 -17.22
N GLN A 276 0.92 -8.67 -16.74
CA GLN A 276 0.68 -9.23 -15.41
C GLN A 276 0.35 -10.71 -15.52
N TYR A 277 0.85 -11.51 -14.59
CA TYR A 277 0.61 -12.95 -14.58
C TYR A 277 0.00 -13.38 -13.25
N PRO A 278 -1.31 -13.18 -13.04
CA PRO A 278 -2.00 -13.83 -11.95
C PRO A 278 -1.92 -15.36 -12.04
N ARG A 279 -2.06 -16.03 -10.89
CA ARG A 279 -1.97 -17.49 -10.81
C ARG A 279 -2.99 -18.16 -11.74
N GLU A 280 -2.58 -19.21 -12.44
CA GLU A 280 -3.39 -19.99 -13.40
C GLU A 280 -3.98 -19.21 -14.58
N THR A 281 -3.41 -18.05 -14.93
CA THR A 281 -3.81 -17.27 -16.11
C THR A 281 -2.80 -17.37 -17.25
N SER A 282 -3.25 -17.12 -18.47
CA SER A 282 -2.37 -16.96 -19.65
C SER A 282 -1.71 -15.57 -19.74
N GLY A 283 -1.76 -14.79 -18.65
CA GLY A 283 -1.39 -13.38 -18.64
C GLY A 283 -2.58 -12.43 -18.84
N LEU A 284 -2.51 -11.30 -18.15
CA LEU A 284 -3.37 -10.13 -18.29
C LEU A 284 -2.51 -8.94 -18.73
N TRP A 285 -3.16 -7.83 -19.12
CA TRP A 285 -2.46 -6.60 -19.48
C TRP A 285 -1.44 -6.82 -20.63
N LEU A 286 -1.89 -7.54 -21.65
CA LEU A 286 -1.13 -7.95 -22.83
C LEU A 286 -1.36 -6.98 -24.00
N LYS A 287 -0.45 -6.97 -24.96
CA LYS A 287 -0.66 -6.36 -26.28
C LYS A 287 -0.71 -7.47 -27.33
N ASP A 288 -1.85 -7.63 -28.00
CA ASP A 288 -2.05 -8.63 -29.06
C ASP A 288 -1.71 -10.07 -28.60
N TYR A 289 -2.10 -10.43 -27.37
CA TYR A 289 -1.75 -11.69 -26.69
C TYR A 289 -0.25 -11.91 -26.46
N ALA A 290 0.57 -10.87 -26.57
CA ALA A 290 2.00 -10.87 -26.28
C ALA A 290 2.35 -9.96 -25.10
N GLU A 291 3.57 -10.13 -24.59
CA GLU A 291 4.13 -9.31 -23.50
C GLU A 291 4.18 -7.83 -23.89
N LEU A 292 3.71 -6.95 -23.00
CA LEU A 292 3.55 -5.52 -23.25
C LEU A 292 4.89 -4.78 -23.47
N GLY A 293 5.94 -5.15 -22.74
CA GLY A 293 7.29 -4.64 -22.91
C GLY A 293 7.85 -4.78 -24.33
N LEU A 294 7.47 -5.81 -25.11
CA LEU A 294 7.80 -5.89 -26.55
C LEU A 294 7.21 -4.72 -27.34
N HIS A 295 5.95 -4.39 -27.07
CA HIS A 295 5.28 -3.27 -27.74
C HIS A 295 5.89 -1.93 -27.35
N LEU A 296 6.31 -1.79 -26.09
CA LEU A 296 6.95 -0.58 -25.57
C LEU A 296 8.44 -0.47 -25.95
N GLY A 297 9.01 -1.50 -26.59
CA GLY A 297 10.44 -1.53 -26.96
C GLY A 297 11.37 -1.66 -25.75
N PHE A 298 10.89 -2.20 -24.63
CA PHE A 298 11.69 -2.46 -23.43
C PHE A 298 12.50 -3.74 -23.54
N ASP A 299 12.08 -4.64 -24.42
CA ASP A 299 12.66 -5.97 -24.60
C ASP A 299 12.66 -6.37 -26.07
N ASP A 300 13.47 -7.38 -26.37
CA ASP A 300 13.40 -8.16 -27.61
C ASP A 300 12.79 -9.55 -27.36
N GLY A 301 12.66 -10.34 -28.42
CA GLY A 301 12.03 -11.66 -28.33
C GLY A 301 12.76 -12.68 -27.47
N GLU A 302 14.08 -12.54 -27.26
CA GLU A 302 14.85 -13.43 -26.38
C GLU A 302 14.71 -13.01 -24.93
N SER A 303 14.79 -11.71 -24.68
CA SER A 303 14.75 -11.14 -23.34
C SER A 303 13.38 -11.33 -22.66
N VAL A 304 12.30 -11.44 -23.44
CA VAL A 304 10.96 -11.86 -22.94
C VAL A 304 10.92 -13.32 -22.52
N LYS A 305 11.58 -14.23 -23.25
CA LYS A 305 11.56 -15.66 -22.89
C LYS A 305 12.22 -15.87 -21.53
N GLU A 306 13.32 -15.17 -21.28
CA GLU A 306 14.01 -15.19 -19.99
C GLU A 306 13.09 -14.69 -18.86
N ASP A 307 12.43 -13.54 -19.05
CA ASP A 307 11.49 -12.98 -18.08
C ASP A 307 10.31 -13.92 -17.81
N GLN A 308 9.74 -14.54 -18.85
CA GLN A 308 8.65 -15.52 -18.68
C GLN A 308 9.11 -16.77 -17.93
N GLN A 309 10.34 -17.25 -18.17
CA GLN A 309 10.90 -18.38 -17.42
C GLN A 309 11.08 -18.03 -15.94
N GLU A 310 11.53 -16.82 -15.62
CA GLU A 310 11.64 -16.36 -14.22
C GLU A 310 10.28 -16.30 -13.52
N ILE A 311 9.25 -15.80 -14.20
CA ILE A 311 7.88 -15.74 -13.66
C ILE A 311 7.32 -17.15 -13.43
N LEU A 312 7.45 -18.04 -14.42
CA LEU A 312 7.00 -19.42 -14.31
C LEU A 312 7.73 -20.17 -13.18
N LYS A 313 9.04 -19.95 -13.06
CA LYS A 313 9.84 -20.52 -11.97
C LYS A 313 9.34 -20.01 -10.61
N ALA A 314 9.12 -18.71 -10.46
CA ALA A 314 8.63 -18.13 -9.21
C ALA A 314 7.24 -18.67 -8.82
N HIS A 315 6.34 -18.85 -9.78
CA HIS A 315 5.03 -19.46 -9.53
C HIS A 315 5.15 -20.94 -9.16
N MET A 316 6.04 -21.69 -9.81
CA MET A 316 6.30 -23.09 -9.49
C MET A 316 6.91 -23.24 -8.09
N GLU A 317 7.89 -22.42 -7.72
CA GLU A 317 8.47 -22.42 -6.37
C GLU A 317 7.41 -22.14 -5.29
N ALA A 318 6.53 -21.16 -5.54
CA ALA A 318 5.41 -20.88 -4.65
C ALA A 318 4.48 -22.11 -4.54
N TYR A 319 4.10 -22.71 -5.67
CA TYR A 319 3.28 -23.91 -5.70
C TYR A 319 3.90 -25.09 -4.93
N MET A 320 5.21 -25.35 -5.11
CA MET A 320 5.90 -26.43 -4.42
C MET A 320 5.93 -26.21 -2.91
N ARG A 321 6.24 -24.97 -2.47
CA ARG A 321 6.19 -24.58 -1.06
C ARG A 321 4.79 -24.79 -0.47
N ASP A 322 3.75 -24.37 -1.19
CA ASP A 322 2.35 -24.49 -0.75
C ASP A 322 1.92 -25.96 -0.56
N ASN A 323 2.56 -26.90 -1.26
CA ASN A 323 2.24 -28.33 -1.23
C ASN A 323 3.25 -29.16 -0.41
N GLY A 324 4.17 -28.53 0.32
CA GLY A 324 5.12 -29.21 1.20
C GLY A 324 6.22 -30.01 0.47
N HIS A 325 6.61 -29.57 -0.72
CA HIS A 325 7.70 -30.14 -1.52
C HIS A 325 8.99 -29.31 -1.44
#